data_AF-A0AAX3IRP0-F1
#
_entry.id   AF-A0AAX3IRP0-F1
#
_cell.length_a   1.000
_cell.length_b   1.000
_cell.length_c   1.000
_cell.angle_alpha   90.00
_cell.angle_beta   90.00
_cell.angle_gamma   90.00
#
_symmetry.space_group_name_H-M   'P 1'
#
loop_
_entity.id
_entity.type
_entity.pdbx_description
1 polymer ?
#
loop_
_entity_poly.entity_id
_entity_poly.type
_entity_poly.pdbx_seq_one_letter_code
_entity_poly.pdbx_strand_id
1 'polypeptide(L)' 'MNQIVYIDMDNVMVDFPSGIAKLDEKTKQEYEGRYDEVEGIFSLMEPMPNVCIN' A
#
# COMPACT_ATOMS: atom_id res chain seq x y z
N MET A 1 0.74 -15.52 20.12
CA MET A 1 2.03 -15.78 19.44
C MET A 1 1.87 -15.21 18.04
N ASN A 2 2.25 -13.95 17.82
CA ASN A 2 2.03 -13.31 16.53
C ASN A 2 3.17 -13.69 15.60
N GLN A 3 2.83 -14.38 14.52
CA GLN A 3 3.76 -14.70 13.44
C GLN A 3 3.95 -13.42 12.63
N ILE A 4 5.18 -12.92 12.60
CA ILE A 4 5.55 -11.80 11.73
C ILE A 4 5.85 -12.40 10.36
N VAL A 5 5.06 -12.01 9.36
CA VAL A 5 5.26 -12.41 7.97
C VAL A 5 6.07 -11.32 7.29
N TYR A 6 7.21 -11.70 6.72
CA TYR A 6 8.03 -10.85 5.87
C TYR A 6 7.75 -11.23 4.42
N ILE A 7 7.24 -10.29 3.63
CA ILE A 7 7.00 -10.46 2.19
C ILE A 7 8.06 -9.62 1.47
N ASP A 8 8.91 -10.29 0.69
CA ASP A 8 9.87 -9.62 -0.20
C ASP A 8 9.19 -9.36 -1.54
N MET A 9 8.99 -8.09 -1.87
CA MET A 9 8.37 -7.64 -3.13
C MET A 9 9.41 -6.86 -3.94
N ASP A 10 10.42 -7.57 -4.43
CA ASP A 10 11.24 -7.20 -5.59
C ASP A 10 11.65 -5.72 -5.67
N ASN A 11 12.24 -5.16 -4.61
CA ASN A 11 12.89 -3.85 -4.68
C ASN A 11 11.98 -2.67 -5.10
N VAL A 12 10.65 -2.83 -5.02
CA VAL A 12 9.71 -1.80 -5.48
C VAL A 12 9.36 -0.85 -4.34
N MET A 13 9.87 0.37 -4.42
CA MET A 13 9.35 1.48 -3.62
C MET A 13 8.06 1.98 -4.27
N VAL A 14 6.97 1.93 -3.50
CA VAL A 14 5.62 2.32 -3.94
C VAL A 14 5.12 3.55 -3.19
N ASP A 15 4.28 4.35 -3.85
CA ASP A 15 3.69 5.57 -3.29
C ASP A 15 2.37 5.27 -2.55
N PHE A 16 2.42 5.19 -1.22
CA PHE A 16 1.26 4.84 -0.38
C PHE A 16 0.04 5.76 -0.59
N PRO A 17 0.18 7.11 -0.62
CA PRO A 17 -0.90 8.02 -1.01
C PRO A 17 -1.61 7.68 -2.32
N SER A 18 -0.91 7.21 -3.35
CA SER A 18 -1.52 6.83 -4.63
C SER A 18 -2.49 5.65 -4.50
N GLY A 19 -2.20 4.72 -3.57
CA GLY A 19 -3.11 3.62 -3.24
C GLY A 19 -4.38 4.12 -2.56
N ILE A 20 -4.26 5.01 -1.57
CA ILE A 20 -5.41 5.62 -0.86
C ILE A 20 -6.29 6.41 -1.83
N ALA A 21 -5.69 7.15 -2.77
CA ALA A 21 -6.43 7.95 -3.74
C ALA A 21 -7.36 7.11 -4.62
N LYS A 22 -7.02 5.84 -4.86
CA LYS A 22 -7.79 4.88 -5.66
C LYS A 22 -8.92 4.18 -4.90
N LEU A 23 -8.99 4.34 -3.57
CA LEU A 23 -10.09 3.81 -2.77
C LEU A 23 -11.38 4.60 -2.99
N ASP A 24 -12.52 3.91 -2.90
CA ASP A 24 -13.82 4.56 -2.85
C ASP A 24 -14.06 5.22 -1.48
N GLU A 25 -14.96 6.20 -1.44
CA GLU A 25 -15.21 6.99 -0.23
C GLU A 25 -15.74 6.19 0.95
N LYS A 26 -16.49 5.10 0.71
CA LYS A 26 -16.99 4.25 1.79
C LYS A 26 -15.82 3.52 2.45
N THR A 27 -14.94 2.92 1.64
CA THR A 27 -13.72 2.28 2.14
C THR A 27 -12.82 3.28 2.85
N LYS A 28 -12.68 4.50 2.34
CA LYS A 28 -11.87 5.53 3.01
C LYS A 28 -12.40 5.91 4.39
N GLN A 29 -13.73 5.96 4.57
CA GLN A 29 -14.33 6.25 5.86
C GLN A 29 -14.22 5.05 6.82
N GLU A 30 -14.40 3.83 6.31
CA GLU A 30 -14.33 2.62 7.10
C GLU A 30 -12.92 2.36 7.67
N TYR A 31 -11.88 2.73 6.91
CA TYR A 31 -10.48 2.53 7.25
C TYR A 31 -9.74 3.83 7.61
N GLU A 32 -10.46 4.88 7.98
CA GLU A 32 -9.84 6.15 8.37
C GLU A 32 -8.82 5.95 9.50
N GLY A 33 -7.58 6.39 9.26
CA GLY A 33 -6.46 6.21 10.18
C GLY A 33 -5.80 4.82 10.19
N ARG A 34 -6.27 3.89 9.35
CA ARG A 34 -5.76 2.51 9.21
C ARG A 34 -5.87 1.97 7.77
N TYR A 35 -5.52 2.82 6.80
CA TYR A 35 -5.66 2.51 5.37
C TYR A 35 -4.81 1.32 4.89
N ASP A 36 -3.74 1.00 5.62
CA ASP A 36 -2.87 -0.14 5.38
C ASP A 36 -3.56 -1.49 5.66
N GLU A 37 -4.67 -1.50 6.40
CA GLU A 37 -5.47 -2.71 6.65
C GLU A 37 -6.45 -3.02 5.52
N VAL A 38 -6.59 -2.14 4.52
CA VAL A 38 -7.45 -2.39 3.37
C VAL A 38 -6.87 -3.53 2.54
N GLU A 39 -7.67 -4.59 2.36
CA GLU A 39 -7.25 -5.76 1.60
C GLU A 39 -6.86 -5.38 0.16
N GLY A 40 -5.62 -5.71 -0.22
CA GLY A 40 -5.10 -5.43 -1.55
C GLY A 40 -4.64 -3.98 -1.80
N ILE A 41 -4.59 -3.11 -0.78
CA ILE A 41 -4.18 -1.71 -0.93
C ILE A 41 -2.81 -1.56 -1.60
N PHE A 42 -1.86 -2.42 -1.27
CA PHE A 42 -0.50 -2.41 -1.82
C PHE A 42 -0.47 -2.68 -3.34
N SER A 43 -1.42 -3.46 -3.85
CA SER A 43 -1.56 -3.71 -5.29
C SER A 43 -2.11 -2.51 -6.07
N LEU A 44 -2.70 -1.53 -5.38
CA LEU A 44 -3.24 -0.31 -5.98
C LEU A 44 -2.18 0.80 -6.08
N MET A 45 -1.11 0.71 -5.29
CA MET A 45 -0.08 1.73 -5.23
C MET A 45 0.70 1.81 -6.54
N GLU A 46 1.07 3.03 -6.89
CA GLU A 46 1.92 3.30 -8.04
C GLU A 46 3.39 3.20 -7.64
N PRO A 47 4.27 2.73 -8.54
CA PRO A 47 5.70 2.76 -8.30
C PRO A 47 6.16 4.22 -8.16
N MET A 48 7.07 4.47 -7.22
CA MET A 48 7.65 5.81 -7.08
C MET A 48 8.47 6.16 -8.34
N PRO A 49 8.17 7.27 -9.03
CA PRO A 49 9.00 7.72 -10.13
C PRO A 49 10.37 8.11 -9.54
N ASN A 50 11.43 7.43 -10.00
CA ASN A 50 12.85 7.58 -9.62
C ASN A 50 13.43 6.59 -8.60
N VAL A 51 12.76 5.47 -8.30
CA VAL A 51 13.44 4.35 -7.62
C VAL A 51 13.98 3.39 -8.66
N CYS A 52 15.11 3.79 -9.26
CA CYS A 52 16.03 2.86 -9.91
C CYS A 52 17.11 2.52 -8.88
N ILE A 53 17.00 1.36 -8.24
CA ILE A 53 18.19 0.76 -7.62
C ILE A 53 18.88 -0.06 -8.70
N ASN A 54 20.00 0.49 -9.19
CA ASN A 54 20.97 -0.23 -10.02
C ASN A 54 21.59 -1.40 -9.26
#